data_AF-A0A521L6L1-F1
#
_entry.id   AF-A0A521L6L1-F1
#
_cell.length_a   1.000
_cell.length_b   1.000
_cell.length_c   1.000
_cell.angle_alpha   90.00
_cell.angle_beta   90.00
_cell.angle_gamma   90.00
#
_symmetry.space_group_name_H-M   'P 1'
#
loop_
_entity.id
_entity.type
_entity.pdbx_description
1 polymer ?
#
loop_
_entity_poly.entity_id
_entity_poly.type
_entity_poly.pdbx_seq_one_letter_code
_entity_poly.pdbx_strand_id
1 'polypeptide(L)'
;LSVARMTAHITYLSEQALQRKFGRSLQNRDVLGFSFDADFQVESYLRHQGSTFVARFDANSYLYITRAMDYFDLAGAHGGVLANAFKGSPTRFCLVSFTSDWLFPTRESREIVHALNAAAANVSFVEVDSDKGHDAFLLDEPEMFRTLQGFLKGAAAVRGLGEVS
;
A
#
# COMPACT_ATOMS: atom_id res chain seq x y z
N LEU A 1 1.94 -21.15 -1.88
CA LEU A 1 2.51 -19.78 -1.85
C LEU A 1 2.25 -19.00 -3.16
N SER A 2 2.62 -19.52 -4.35
CA SER A 2 2.42 -18.79 -5.63
C SER A 2 0.98 -18.31 -5.85
N VAL A 3 -0.04 -19.15 -5.60
CA VAL A 3 -1.46 -18.76 -5.75
C VAL A 3 -1.84 -17.63 -4.79
N ALA A 4 -1.47 -17.74 -3.52
CA ALA A 4 -1.71 -16.68 -2.54
C ALA A 4 -1.05 -15.35 -2.97
N ARG A 5 0.18 -15.40 -3.49
CA ARG A 5 0.86 -14.22 -4.04
C ARG A 5 0.12 -13.65 -5.24
N MET A 6 -0.37 -14.48 -6.17
CA MET A 6 -1.13 -13.99 -7.33
C MET A 6 -2.40 -13.26 -6.89
N THR A 7 -3.15 -13.81 -5.94
CA THR A 7 -4.36 -13.19 -5.39
C THR A 7 -4.04 -11.85 -4.72
N ALA A 8 -3.02 -11.81 -3.87
CA ALA A 8 -2.62 -10.57 -3.20
C ALA A 8 -2.11 -9.52 -4.21
N HIS A 9 -1.40 -9.95 -5.26
CA HIS A 9 -0.87 -9.03 -6.29
C HIS A 9 -1.97 -8.33 -7.09
N ILE A 10 -3.15 -8.93 -7.22
CA ILE A 10 -4.32 -8.26 -7.81
C ILE A 10 -4.75 -7.08 -6.93
N THR A 11 -4.72 -7.24 -5.60
CA THR A 11 -5.12 -6.17 -4.66
C THR A 11 -4.12 -5.03 -4.57
N TYR A 12 -2.89 -5.21 -5.08
CA TYR A 12 -1.87 -4.17 -5.03
C TYR A 12 -1.94 -3.18 -6.19
N LEU A 13 -2.57 -3.58 -7.30
CA LEU A 13 -2.74 -2.76 -8.50
C LEU A 13 -4.18 -2.26 -8.56
N SER A 14 -4.39 -1.07 -9.14
CA SER A 14 -5.73 -0.61 -9.44
C SER A 14 -6.32 -1.35 -10.65
N GLU A 15 -7.65 -1.37 -10.75
CA GLU A 15 -8.36 -1.81 -11.95
C GLU A 15 -7.87 -1.10 -13.22
N GLN A 16 -7.71 0.22 -13.13
CA GLN A 16 -7.31 1.04 -14.27
C GLN A 16 -5.90 0.67 -14.75
N ALA A 17 -4.99 0.41 -13.82
CA ALA A 17 -3.64 -0.05 -14.13
C ALA A 17 -3.66 -1.44 -14.80
N LEU A 18 -4.45 -2.39 -14.29
CA LEU A 18 -4.60 -3.72 -14.88
C LEU A 18 -5.21 -3.64 -16.29
N GLN A 19 -6.27 -2.85 -16.45
CA GLN A 19 -6.96 -2.68 -17.73
C GLN A 19 -6.07 -2.00 -18.77
N ARG A 20 -5.37 -0.92 -18.39
CA ARG A 20 -4.43 -0.23 -19.29
C ARG A 20 -3.27 -1.14 -19.70
N LYS A 21 -2.73 -1.92 -18.76
CA LYS A 21 -1.53 -2.74 -18.99
C LYS A 21 -1.82 -4.02 -19.77
N PHE A 22 -2.97 -4.65 -19.58
CA PHE A 22 -3.26 -5.97 -20.16
C PHE A 22 -4.54 -5.99 -20.99
N GLY A 23 -5.61 -5.34 -20.52
CA GLY A 23 -6.94 -5.45 -21.11
C GLY A 23 -7.36 -6.92 -21.29
N ARG A 24 -7.82 -7.27 -22.50
CA ARG A 24 -8.14 -8.66 -22.90
C ARG A 24 -7.09 -9.26 -23.85
N SER A 25 -5.86 -8.74 -23.82
CA SER A 25 -4.81 -9.17 -24.75
C SER A 25 -4.39 -10.61 -24.50
N LEU A 26 -4.27 -11.38 -25.58
CA LEU A 26 -3.84 -12.77 -25.53
C LEU A 26 -2.31 -12.88 -25.42
N GLN A 27 -1.85 -13.98 -24.82
CA GLN A 27 -0.44 -14.29 -24.67
C GLN A 27 0.01 -15.23 -25.81
N ASN A 28 0.87 -14.73 -26.70
CA ASN A 28 1.51 -15.52 -27.77
C ASN A 28 0.53 -16.29 -28.68
N ARG A 29 -0.72 -15.81 -28.83
CA ARG A 29 -1.80 -16.45 -29.62
C ARG A 29 -2.78 -15.39 -30.12
N ASP A 30 -3.46 -15.69 -31.24
CA ASP A 30 -4.49 -14.82 -31.84
C ASP A 30 -5.93 -15.29 -31.59
N VAL A 31 -6.11 -16.52 -31.08
CA VAL A 31 -7.41 -17.13 -30.81
C VAL A 31 -7.46 -17.74 -29.42
N LEU A 32 -8.65 -17.74 -28.81
CA LEU A 32 -8.88 -18.36 -27.51
C LEU A 32 -8.71 -19.89 -27.61
N GLY A 33 -7.93 -20.45 -26.69
CA GLY A 33 -7.85 -21.88 -26.48
C GLY A 33 -8.97 -22.36 -25.55
N PHE A 34 -9.25 -23.66 -25.58
CA PHE A 34 -10.02 -24.33 -24.54
C PHE A 34 -9.05 -25.15 -23.68
N SER A 35 -8.23 -24.44 -22.89
CA SER A 35 -7.18 -25.04 -22.05
C SER A 35 -7.14 -24.40 -20.67
N PHE A 36 -6.45 -25.02 -19.71
CA PHE A 36 -6.20 -24.45 -18.38
C PHE A 36 -4.84 -23.70 -18.29
N ASP A 37 -4.18 -23.50 -19.43
CA ASP A 37 -2.97 -22.69 -19.53
C ASP A 37 -3.30 -21.20 -19.56
N ALA A 38 -2.27 -20.34 -19.45
CA ALA A 38 -2.45 -18.90 -19.50
C ALA A 38 -2.72 -18.46 -20.95
N ASP A 39 -3.95 -18.07 -21.24
CA ASP A 39 -4.36 -17.56 -22.55
C ASP A 39 -4.23 -16.03 -22.60
N PHE A 40 -4.32 -15.35 -21.45
CA PHE A 40 -4.19 -13.89 -21.35
C PHE A 40 -2.84 -13.43 -20.81
N GLN A 41 -2.40 -12.24 -21.25
CA GLN A 41 -1.15 -11.64 -20.77
C GLN A 41 -1.15 -11.40 -19.26
N VAL A 42 -2.30 -11.05 -18.68
CA VAL A 42 -2.45 -10.85 -17.22
C VAL A 42 -2.20 -12.15 -16.45
N GLU A 43 -2.65 -13.29 -16.97
CA GLU A 43 -2.45 -14.60 -16.33
C GLU A 43 -0.98 -15.00 -16.38
N SER A 44 -0.34 -14.82 -17.54
CA SER A 44 1.10 -15.04 -17.72
C SER A 44 1.91 -14.16 -16.76
N TYR A 45 1.57 -12.88 -16.66
CA TYR A 45 2.20 -11.93 -15.74
C TYR A 45 2.05 -12.35 -14.28
N LEU A 46 0.84 -12.68 -13.82
CA LEU A 46 0.59 -13.11 -12.45
C LEU A 46 1.32 -14.42 -12.12
N ARG A 47 1.32 -15.40 -13.03
CA ARG A 47 2.08 -16.66 -12.87
C ARG A 47 3.58 -16.39 -12.73
N HIS A 48 4.13 -15.48 -13.52
CA HIS A 48 5.53 -15.07 -13.41
C HIS A 48 5.83 -14.38 -12.06
N GLN A 49 5.01 -13.41 -11.66
CA GLN A 49 5.15 -12.73 -10.36
C GLN A 49 5.07 -13.71 -9.18
N GLY A 50 4.14 -14.68 -9.24
CA GLY A 50 4.00 -15.74 -8.25
C GLY A 50 5.25 -16.62 -8.17
N SER A 51 5.78 -17.06 -9.31
CA SER A 51 6.98 -17.91 -9.38
C SER A 51 8.22 -17.21 -8.84
N THR A 52 8.46 -15.95 -9.25
CA THR A 52 9.57 -15.13 -8.77
C THR A 52 9.49 -14.86 -7.26
N PHE A 53 8.29 -14.70 -6.71
CA PHE A 53 8.09 -14.53 -5.27
C PHE A 53 8.42 -15.80 -4.47
N VAL A 54 7.97 -16.97 -4.94
CA VAL A 54 8.27 -18.24 -4.27
C VAL A 54 9.78 -18.52 -4.20
N ALA A 55 10.54 -18.07 -5.18
CA ALA A 55 12.00 -18.22 -5.18
C ALA A 55 12.71 -17.41 -4.08
N ARG A 56 12.06 -16.38 -3.50
CA ARG A 56 12.68 -15.43 -2.57
C ARG A 56 11.96 -15.28 -1.23
N PHE A 57 10.87 -16.02 -1.00
CA PHE A 57 10.05 -15.88 0.20
C PHE A 57 9.59 -17.22 0.73
N ASP A 58 9.73 -17.41 2.03
CA ASP A 58 9.32 -18.63 2.73
C ASP A 58 7.80 -18.64 2.98
N ALA A 59 7.18 -19.81 2.80
CA ALA A 59 5.73 -19.96 2.91
C ALA A 59 5.25 -19.83 4.36
N ASN A 60 6.01 -20.32 5.35
CA ASN A 60 5.63 -20.19 6.75
C ASN A 60 5.69 -18.73 7.18
N SER A 61 6.78 -18.04 6.82
CA SER A 61 6.94 -16.60 7.06
C SER A 61 5.77 -15.80 6.49
N TYR A 62 5.30 -16.15 5.30
CA TYR A 62 4.11 -15.53 4.70
C TYR A 62 2.85 -15.73 5.55
N LEU A 63 2.59 -16.95 6.02
CA LEU A 63 1.44 -17.24 6.88
C LEU A 63 1.47 -16.43 8.18
N TYR A 64 2.63 -16.34 8.83
CA TYR A 64 2.77 -15.59 10.08
C TYR A 64 2.61 -14.08 9.88
N ILE A 65 3.20 -13.51 8.83
CA ILE A 65 3.08 -12.07 8.55
C ILE A 65 1.64 -11.72 8.20
N THR A 66 0.99 -12.46 7.30
CA THR A 66 -0.41 -12.19 6.93
C THR A 66 -1.33 -12.33 8.15
N ARG A 67 -1.14 -13.36 8.98
CA ARG A 67 -1.94 -13.49 10.21
C ARG A 67 -1.70 -12.37 11.21
N ALA A 68 -0.46 -11.88 11.33
CA ALA A 68 -0.15 -10.73 12.17
C ALA A 68 -0.83 -9.45 11.65
N MET A 69 -0.88 -9.26 10.34
CA MET A 69 -1.63 -8.15 9.72
C MET A 69 -3.13 -8.27 9.99
N ASP A 70 -3.73 -9.45 9.80
CA ASP A 70 -5.16 -9.69 10.01
C ASP A 70 -5.60 -9.49 11.47
N TYR A 71 -4.70 -9.77 12.43
CA TYR A 71 -4.99 -9.65 13.87
C TYR A 71 -4.70 -8.27 14.43
N PHE A 72 -4.13 -7.36 13.65
CA PHE A 72 -3.78 -6.04 14.13
C PHE A 72 -5.04 -5.18 14.33
N ASP A 73 -5.33 -4.87 15.60
CA ASP A 73 -6.38 -3.92 15.98
C ASP A 73 -5.84 -2.93 17.02
N LEU A 74 -5.39 -1.77 16.53
CA LEU A 74 -4.87 -0.71 17.39
C LEU A 74 -5.97 -0.08 18.26
N ALA A 75 -7.19 0.07 17.75
CA ALA A 75 -8.27 0.64 18.52
C ALA A 75 -8.67 -0.29 19.68
N GLY A 76 -8.81 -1.59 19.40
CA GLY A 76 -9.11 -2.62 20.40
C GLY A 76 -8.09 -2.67 21.53
N ALA A 77 -6.79 -2.60 21.20
CA ALA A 77 -5.72 -2.53 22.20
C ALA A 77 -5.79 -1.28 23.09
N HIS A 78 -6.49 -0.23 22.67
CA HIS A 78 -6.65 1.04 23.37
C HIS A 78 -8.10 1.32 23.80
N GLY A 79 -8.83 0.26 24.16
CA GLY A 79 -10.18 0.36 24.73
C GLY A 79 -11.26 0.70 23.71
N GLY A 80 -11.06 0.33 22.44
CA GLY A 80 -11.97 0.58 21.33
C GLY A 80 -11.96 2.02 20.81
N VAL A 81 -11.08 2.89 21.34
CA VAL A 81 -11.00 4.30 20.95
C VAL A 81 -9.62 4.59 20.40
N LEU A 82 -9.51 4.66 19.07
CA LEU A 82 -8.23 4.81 18.36
C LEU A 82 -7.40 6.02 18.84
N ALA A 83 -8.05 7.15 19.15
CA ALA A 83 -7.36 8.36 19.64
C ALA A 83 -6.55 8.12 20.94
N ASN A 84 -6.96 7.15 21.77
CA ASN A 84 -6.22 6.81 22.98
C ASN A 84 -4.81 6.28 22.67
N ALA A 85 -4.58 5.67 21.52
CA ALA A 85 -3.27 5.19 21.09
C ALA A 85 -2.25 6.34 20.88
N PHE A 86 -2.74 7.56 20.67
CA PHE A 86 -1.90 8.71 20.31
C PHE A 86 -1.80 9.79 21.41
N LYS A 87 -2.50 9.63 22.53
CA LYS A 87 -2.53 10.62 23.62
C LYS A 87 -1.12 10.88 24.16
N GLY A 88 -0.75 12.17 24.24
CA GLY A 88 0.54 12.61 24.77
C GLY A 88 1.74 12.23 23.88
N SER A 89 1.50 11.79 22.65
CA SER A 89 2.58 11.43 21.74
C SER A 89 3.43 12.65 21.37
N PRO A 90 4.76 12.62 21.55
CA PRO A 90 5.66 13.67 21.08
C PRO A 90 5.99 13.52 19.58
N THR A 91 5.45 12.49 18.93
CA THR A 91 5.74 12.15 17.54
C THR A 91 5.00 13.09 16.59
N ARG A 92 5.69 13.48 15.51
CA ARG A 92 5.08 14.11 14.35
C ARG A 92 4.72 13.01 13.37
N PHE A 93 3.49 13.01 12.89
CA PHE A 93 2.96 11.99 11.99
C PHE A 93 2.83 12.57 10.57
N CYS A 94 3.19 11.76 9.57
CA CYS A 94 2.95 12.05 8.17
C CYS A 94 2.18 10.87 7.59
N LEU A 95 0.95 11.11 7.15
CA LEU A 95 0.11 10.10 6.52
C LEU A 95 -0.02 10.43 5.04
N VAL A 96 0.20 9.42 4.20
CA VAL A 96 0.05 9.49 2.75
C VAL A 96 -0.90 8.36 2.35
N SER A 97 -1.86 8.67 1.50
CA SER A 97 -2.81 7.70 0.92
C SER A 97 -2.91 7.90 -0.60
N PHE A 98 -3.42 6.91 -1.31
CA PHE A 98 -3.55 6.94 -2.77
C PHE A 98 -5.01 6.69 -3.18
N THR A 99 -5.52 7.51 -4.11
CA THR A 99 -6.94 7.49 -4.52
C THR A 99 -7.42 6.15 -5.05
N SER A 100 -6.53 5.36 -5.68
CA SER A 100 -6.86 4.04 -6.22
C SER A 100 -6.43 2.86 -5.35
N ASP A 101 -5.95 3.07 -4.11
CA ASP A 101 -5.63 1.97 -3.19
C ASP A 101 -6.91 1.28 -2.72
N TRP A 102 -7.01 -0.01 -3.02
CA TRP A 102 -8.13 -0.86 -2.63
C TRP A 102 -7.86 -1.68 -1.37
N LEU A 103 -6.58 -1.91 -1.05
CA LEU A 103 -6.16 -2.72 0.08
C LEU A 103 -6.19 -1.90 1.38
N PHE A 104 -5.76 -0.64 1.30
CA PHE A 104 -5.83 0.32 2.41
C PHE A 104 -6.44 1.64 1.92
N PRO A 105 -7.78 1.71 1.75
CA PRO A 105 -8.44 2.85 1.16
C PRO A 105 -8.20 4.15 1.93
N THR A 106 -8.21 5.30 1.24
CA THR A 106 -7.99 6.61 1.87
C THR A 106 -8.92 6.88 3.06
N ARG A 107 -10.15 6.34 3.05
CA ARG A 107 -11.08 6.45 4.19
C ARG A 107 -10.44 6.00 5.51
N GLU A 108 -9.69 4.89 5.50
CA GLU A 108 -9.05 4.34 6.70
C GLU A 108 -7.87 5.22 7.15
N SER A 109 -7.12 5.78 6.20
CA SER A 109 -6.10 6.81 6.52
C SER A 109 -6.72 8.04 7.17
N ARG A 110 -7.87 8.51 6.68
CA ARG A 110 -8.59 9.64 7.29
C ARG A 110 -9.08 9.32 8.70
N GLU A 111 -9.52 8.10 8.98
CA GLU A 111 -9.87 7.66 10.34
C GLU A 111 -8.69 7.79 11.31
N ILE A 112 -7.47 7.43 10.88
CA ILE A 112 -6.25 7.62 11.68
C ILE A 112 -5.95 9.12 11.87
N VAL A 113 -6.07 9.94 10.82
CA VAL A 113 -5.90 11.40 10.92
C VAL A 113 -6.88 12.02 11.91
N HIS A 114 -8.15 11.60 11.88
CA HIS A 114 -9.15 12.07 12.82
C HIS A 114 -8.82 11.68 14.27
N ALA A 115 -8.34 10.45 14.48
CA ALA A 115 -7.89 10.00 15.80
C ALA A 115 -6.66 10.76 16.31
N LEU A 116 -5.69 11.03 15.45
CA LEU A 116 -4.51 11.86 15.76
C LEU A 116 -4.91 13.28 16.14
N ASN A 117 -5.80 13.91 15.37
CA ASN A 117 -6.32 15.24 15.66
C ASN A 117 -7.10 15.28 16.99
N ALA A 118 -7.93 14.27 17.25
CA ALA A 118 -8.67 14.15 18.53
C ALA A 118 -7.74 13.99 19.74
N ALA A 119 -6.55 13.44 19.55
CA ALA A 119 -5.51 13.34 20.56
C ALA A 119 -4.60 14.58 20.67
N ALA A 120 -4.89 15.64 19.88
CA ALA A 120 -4.05 16.82 19.72
C ALA A 120 -2.60 16.49 19.27
N ALA A 121 -2.42 15.39 18.54
CA ALA A 121 -1.13 15.00 17.97
C ALA A 121 -0.81 15.83 16.72
N ASN A 122 0.48 16.03 16.44
CA ASN A 122 0.93 16.75 15.26
C ASN A 122 0.87 15.82 14.04
N VAL A 123 -0.07 16.05 13.13
CA VAL A 123 -0.27 15.23 11.93
C VAL A 123 -0.29 16.09 10.66
N SER A 124 0.39 15.61 9.63
CA SER A 124 0.25 16.05 8.24
C SER A 124 -0.37 14.93 7.43
N PHE A 125 -1.29 15.27 6.52
CA PHE A 125 -1.97 14.30 5.68
C PHE A 125 -2.03 14.77 4.24
N VAL A 126 -1.75 13.87 3.30
CA VAL A 126 -1.97 14.07 1.87
C VAL A 126 -2.65 12.84 1.27
N GLU A 127 -3.61 13.09 0.39
CA GLU A 127 -4.17 12.09 -0.51
C GLU A 127 -3.59 12.38 -1.90
N VAL A 128 -2.81 11.43 -2.41
CA VAL A 128 -2.15 11.53 -3.71
C VAL A 128 -3.07 10.91 -4.76
N ASP A 129 -3.35 11.67 -5.81
CA ASP A 129 -4.07 11.13 -6.95
C ASP A 129 -3.15 10.22 -7.77
N SER A 130 -3.39 8.92 -7.70
CA SER A 130 -2.61 7.91 -8.38
C SER A 130 -3.51 6.77 -8.83
N ASP A 131 -3.25 6.26 -10.02
CA ASP A 131 -3.93 5.10 -10.59
C ASP A 131 -3.13 3.81 -10.38
N LYS A 132 -2.08 3.82 -9.54
CA LYS A 132 -1.16 2.68 -9.40
C LYS A 132 -1.56 1.70 -8.29
N GLY A 133 -2.66 1.96 -7.58
CA GLY A 133 -3.13 1.14 -6.47
C GLY A 133 -2.27 1.27 -5.22
N HIS A 134 -2.27 0.23 -4.39
CA HIS A 134 -1.43 0.17 -3.19
C HIS A 134 0.06 0.29 -3.52
N ASP A 135 0.53 -0.32 -4.61
CA ASP A 135 1.94 -0.30 -4.99
C ASP A 135 2.46 1.11 -5.35
N ALA A 136 1.60 2.14 -5.42
CA ALA A 136 1.99 3.52 -5.70
C ALA A 136 3.14 4.02 -4.82
N PHE A 137 3.20 3.66 -3.53
CA PHE A 137 4.30 4.09 -2.64
C PHE A 137 5.68 3.51 -2.99
N LEU A 138 5.73 2.44 -3.80
CA LEU A 138 6.96 1.82 -4.30
C LEU A 138 7.36 2.35 -5.69
N LEU A 139 6.53 3.21 -6.28
CA LEU A 139 6.68 3.70 -7.65
C LEU A 139 7.00 5.19 -7.64
N ASP A 140 7.27 5.73 -8.83
CA ASP A 140 7.53 7.15 -8.97
C ASP A 140 6.25 7.96 -8.74
N GLU A 141 6.16 8.61 -7.58
CA GLU A 141 5.05 9.47 -7.16
C GLU A 141 5.59 10.84 -6.70
N PRO A 142 5.74 11.81 -7.62
CA PRO A 142 6.36 13.11 -7.32
C PRO A 142 5.66 13.90 -6.21
N GLU A 143 4.34 13.75 -6.07
CA GLU A 143 3.58 14.41 -4.99
C GLU A 143 3.88 13.80 -3.62
N MET A 144 3.95 12.46 -3.53
CA MET A 144 4.37 11.77 -2.31
C MET A 144 5.79 12.20 -1.92
N PHE A 145 6.74 12.17 -2.86
CA PHE A 145 8.13 12.52 -2.56
C PHE A 145 8.30 13.97 -2.12
N ARG A 146 7.63 14.93 -2.78
CA ARG A 146 7.65 16.34 -2.36
C ARG A 146 7.08 16.51 -0.96
N THR A 147 5.97 15.83 -0.64
CA THR A 147 5.35 15.89 0.68
C THR A 147 6.28 15.32 1.75
N LEU A 148 6.88 14.16 1.51
CA LEU A 148 7.81 13.52 2.43
C LEU A 148 9.06 14.39 2.66
N GLN A 149 9.63 14.96 1.60
CA GLN A 149 10.76 15.88 1.72
C GLN A 149 10.40 17.12 2.56
N GLY A 150 9.25 17.74 2.29
CA GLY A 150 8.78 18.89 3.08
C GLY A 150 8.57 18.54 4.55
N PHE A 151 7.95 17.40 4.83
CA PHE A 151 7.74 16.90 6.18
C PHE A 151 9.06 16.65 6.92
N LEU A 152 10.01 15.96 6.29
CA LEU A 152 11.32 15.65 6.89
C LEU A 152 12.17 16.90 7.10
N LYS A 153 12.20 17.84 6.14
CA LYS A 153 12.89 19.14 6.31
C LYS A 153 12.27 19.94 7.45
N GLY A 154 10.95 20.00 7.52
CA GLY A 154 10.24 20.64 8.63
C GLY A 154 10.48 19.96 9.98
N ALA A 155 10.64 18.63 10.01
CA ALA A 155 11.00 17.88 11.21
C ALA A 155 12.44 18.15 11.66
N ALA A 156 13.39 18.19 10.73
CA ALA A 156 14.78 18.54 10.97
C ALA A 156 14.93 19.96 11.53
N ALA A 157 14.27 20.94 10.90
CA ALA A 157 14.30 22.34 11.33
C ALA A 157 13.80 22.53 12.78
N VAL A 158 12.68 21.89 13.15
CA VAL A 158 12.14 21.92 14.53
C VAL A 158 13.12 21.29 15.54
N ARG A 159 13.96 20.35 15.10
CA ARG A 159 14.98 19.71 15.93
C ARG A 159 16.33 20.43 15.90
N GLY A 160 16.46 21.55 15.20
CA GLY A 160 17.73 22.28 15.05
C GLY A 160 18.77 21.53 14.21
N LEU A 161 18.36 20.50 13.47
CA LEU A 161 19.20 19.86 12.47
C LEU A 161 19.09 20.74 11.22
N GLY A 162 20.21 21.35 10.79
CA GLY A 162 20.25 22.31 9.67
C GLY A 162 19.66 21.74 8.37
N GLU A 163 19.61 22.56 7.31
CA GLU A 163 19.09 22.11 6.02
C GLU A 163 19.87 20.89 5.51
N VAL A 164 19.22 19.73 5.55
CA VAL A 164 19.72 18.53 4.87
C VAL A 164 19.60 18.82 3.38
N SER A 165 20.75 19.00 2.74
CA SER A 165 20.92 19.26 1.31
C SER A 165 20.23 18.20 0.45
#